data_AF-A0A2G3A7J1-F1
#
_entry.id   AF-A0A2G3A7J1-F1
#
_cell.length_a   1.000
_cell.length_b   1.000
_cell.length_c   1.000
_cell.angle_alpha   90.00
_cell.angle_beta   90.00
_cell.angle_gamma   90.00
#
_symmetry.space_group_name_H-M   'P 1'
#
loop_
_entity.id
_entity.type
_entity.pdbx_description
1 polymer ?
#
loop_
_entity_poly.entity_id
_entity_poly.type
_entity_poly.pdbx_seq_one_letter_code
_entity_poly.pdbx_strand_id
1 'polypeptide(L)'
;MAKKKLVTIPSQYVRDDQDCSVASSNREVPVIDMQRLINPTDHDDSMNIELQKLHFAAQEWGFFQLINHGVSCSVVERMKHEIQEFFNLPLEEKNKYEQSPGDTDGFGQLFVVSDEQKLDWADLFYLKTAPPHMRMPVFSKLSCFT
;
A
#
# COMPACT_ATOMS: atom_id res chain seq x y z
N MET A 1 5.55 18.66 1.47
CA MET A 1 6.22 19.72 0.66
C MET A 1 5.39 20.26 -0.50
N ALA A 2 4.53 19.45 -1.15
CA ALA A 2 3.81 19.82 -2.37
C ALA A 2 2.90 21.07 -2.30
N LYS A 3 2.37 21.44 -1.13
CA LYS A 3 1.50 22.64 -0.97
C LYS A 3 2.27 23.97 -1.00
N LYS A 4 3.59 23.96 -0.87
CA LYS A 4 4.43 25.16 -0.96
C LYS A 4 4.91 25.34 -2.41
N LYS A 5 4.93 26.57 -2.92
CA LYS A 5 5.61 26.88 -4.19
C LYS A 5 7.11 26.78 -3.97
N LEU A 6 7.70 25.65 -4.34
CA LEU A 6 9.14 25.44 -4.36
C LEU A 6 9.68 25.82 -5.74
N VAL A 7 10.78 26.57 -5.77
CA VAL A 7 11.48 26.92 -7.03
C VAL A 7 12.37 25.77 -7.50
N THR A 8 12.87 24.95 -6.58
CA THR A 8 13.75 23.81 -6.85
C THR A 8 13.41 22.65 -5.92
N ILE A 9 13.45 21.42 -6.43
CA ILE A 9 13.28 20.19 -5.65
C ILE A 9 14.55 19.95 -4.82
N PRO A 10 14.46 19.68 -3.50
CA PRO A 10 15.63 19.36 -2.68
C PRO A 10 16.37 18.12 -3.19
N SER A 11 17.70 18.11 -3.11
CA SER A 11 18.57 17.06 -3.66
C SER A 11 18.27 15.66 -3.11
N GLN A 12 17.77 15.55 -1.89
CA GLN A 12 17.31 14.30 -1.26
C GLN A 12 16.17 13.62 -2.04
N TYR A 13 15.39 14.35 -2.85
CA TYR A 13 14.30 13.76 -3.66
C TYR A 13 14.69 13.59 -5.14
N VAL A 14 15.89 14.02 -5.54
CA VAL A 14 16.40 13.87 -6.90
C VAL A 14 17.03 12.49 -7.03
N ARG A 15 16.55 11.67 -7.97
CA ARG A 15 17.15 10.35 -8.26
C ARG A 15 18.25 10.53 -9.31
N ASP A 16 19.46 10.08 -8.99
CA ASP A 16 20.63 10.26 -9.86
C ASP A 16 20.71 9.18 -10.96
N ASP A 17 20.07 8.01 -10.73
CA ASP A 17 20.21 6.80 -11.56
C ASP A 17 18.91 6.39 -12.26
N GLN A 18 18.36 7.25 -13.12
CA GLN A 18 17.24 6.83 -13.97
C GLN A 18 17.72 6.10 -15.24
N ASP A 19 18.60 5.10 -15.10
CA ASP A 19 18.80 4.10 -16.15
C ASP A 19 17.68 3.07 -16.06
N CYS A 20 16.53 3.39 -16.65
CA CYS A 20 15.57 2.39 -17.08
C CYS A 20 14.71 2.96 -18.21
N SER A 21 15.18 2.81 -19.45
CA SER A 21 14.24 2.54 -20.53
C SER A 21 13.52 1.24 -20.15
N VAL A 22 12.41 1.34 -19.42
CA VAL A 22 11.49 0.22 -19.27
C VAL A 22 11.01 -0.03 -20.69
N ALA A 23 11.62 -1.02 -21.36
CA ALA A 23 11.13 -1.49 -22.63
C ALA A 23 9.65 -1.79 -22.40
N SER A 24 8.76 -1.05 -23.06
CA SER A 24 7.32 -1.24 -22.91
C SER A 24 6.97 -2.61 -23.50
N SER A 25 7.17 -3.66 -22.71
CA SER A 25 6.54 -4.92 -23.01
C SER A 25 5.05 -4.67 -22.79
N ASN A 26 4.24 -4.77 -23.85
CA ASN A 26 2.78 -4.68 -23.82
C ASN A 26 2.16 -5.90 -23.08
N ARG A 27 2.73 -6.27 -21.93
CA ARG A 27 2.27 -7.38 -21.12
C ARG A 27 1.32 -6.83 -20.07
N GLU A 28 0.08 -7.28 -20.11
CA GLU A 28 -0.92 -6.93 -19.10
C GLU A 28 -0.71 -7.74 -17.83
N VAL A 29 -0.85 -7.10 -16.67
CA VAL A 29 -0.72 -7.77 -15.37
C VAL A 29 -1.79 -8.86 -15.25
N PRO A 30 -1.42 -10.11 -14.89
CA PRO A 30 -2.37 -11.19 -14.72
C PRO A 30 -3.48 -10.84 -13.71
N VAL A 31 -4.73 -11.17 -14.06
CA VAL A 31 -5.91 -10.98 -13.20
C VAL A 31 -6.41 -12.34 -12.73
N ILE A 32 -6.50 -12.57 -11.44
CA ILE A 32 -6.94 -13.83 -10.83
C ILE A 32 -8.36 -13.65 -10.27
N ASP A 33 -9.26 -14.59 -10.57
CA ASP A 33 -10.61 -14.63 -10.02
C ASP A 33 -10.66 -15.48 -8.75
N MET A 34 -10.78 -14.85 -7.59
CA MET A 34 -10.76 -15.57 -6.30
C MET A 34 -11.98 -16.49 -6.15
N GLN A 35 -13.13 -16.15 -6.74
CA GLN A 35 -14.34 -16.94 -6.59
C GLN A 35 -14.19 -18.30 -7.28
N ARG A 36 -13.51 -18.35 -8.43
CA ARG A 36 -13.20 -19.60 -9.14
C ARG A 36 -12.24 -20.50 -8.37
N LEU A 37 -11.40 -19.94 -7.50
CA LEU A 37 -10.48 -20.69 -6.65
C LEU A 37 -11.16 -21.32 -5.42
N ILE A 38 -12.13 -20.63 -4.83
CA ILE A 38 -12.71 -21.03 -3.53
C ILE A 38 -14.08 -21.70 -3.63
N ASN A 39 -14.82 -21.46 -4.73
CA ASN A 39 -16.15 -22.04 -4.96
C ASN A 39 -16.15 -22.87 -6.26
N PRO A 40 -15.44 -24.01 -6.30
CA PRO A 40 -15.49 -24.88 -7.46
C PRO A 40 -16.92 -25.39 -7.66
N THR A 41 -17.47 -25.23 -8.86
CA THR A 41 -18.68 -25.97 -9.25
C THR A 41 -18.28 -27.41 -9.54
N ASP A 42 -19.04 -28.39 -9.03
CA ASP A 42 -18.75 -29.84 -9.09
C ASP A 42 -18.54 -30.44 -10.49
N HIS A 43 -18.69 -29.64 -11.56
CA HIS A 43 -18.60 -30.03 -12.96
C HIS A 43 -17.59 -29.21 -13.80
N ASP A 44 -16.73 -28.39 -13.18
CA ASP A 44 -15.89 -27.44 -13.94
C ASP A 44 -14.39 -27.50 -13.60
N ASP A 45 -13.55 -27.63 -14.64
CA ASP A 45 -12.09 -27.50 -14.58
C ASP A 45 -11.64 -26.05 -14.31
N SER A 46 -12.57 -25.10 -14.23
CA SER A 46 -12.34 -23.68 -13.92
C SER A 46 -11.43 -23.44 -12.72
N MET A 47 -11.58 -24.21 -11.63
CA MET A 47 -10.69 -24.10 -10.48
C MET A 47 -9.24 -24.44 -10.83
N ASN A 48 -9.02 -25.53 -11.58
CA ASN A 48 -7.69 -25.96 -12.00
C ASN A 48 -7.06 -24.95 -12.97
N ILE A 49 -7.85 -24.41 -13.89
CA ILE A 49 -7.42 -23.37 -14.83
C ILE A 49 -6.99 -22.11 -14.08
N GLU A 50 -7.81 -21.64 -13.13
CA GLU A 50 -7.51 -20.45 -12.36
C GLU A 50 -6.32 -20.66 -11.41
N LEU A 51 -6.17 -21.86 -10.85
CA LEU A 51 -5.03 -22.24 -10.02
C LEU A 51 -3.71 -22.25 -10.82
N GLN A 52 -3.72 -22.80 -12.04
CA GLN A 52 -2.56 -22.76 -12.94
C GLN A 52 -2.20 -21.32 -13.31
N LYS A 53 -3.20 -20.47 -13.56
CA LYS A 53 -3.00 -19.05 -13.82
C LYS A 53 -2.37 -18.32 -12.62
N LEU A 54 -2.83 -18.60 -11.41
CA LEU A 54 -2.25 -18.08 -10.17
C LEU A 54 -0.79 -18.55 -10.00
N HIS A 55 -0.52 -19.84 -10.22
CA HIS A 55 0.83 -20.39 -10.14
C HIS A 55 1.78 -19.72 -11.13
N PHE A 56 1.36 -19.59 -12.39
CA PHE A 56 2.12 -18.91 -13.43
C PHE A 56 2.38 -17.43 -13.08
N ALA A 57 1.35 -16.71 -12.62
CA ALA A 57 1.51 -15.31 -12.23
C ALA A 57 2.46 -15.14 -11.04
N ALA A 58 2.35 -16.00 -10.03
CA ALA A 58 3.26 -15.96 -8.88
C ALA A 58 4.72 -16.26 -9.27
N GLN A 59 4.95 -17.21 -10.19
CA GLN A 59 6.29 -17.62 -10.60
C GLN A 59 6.94 -16.65 -11.59
N GLU A 60 6.23 -16.28 -12.66
CA GLU A 60 6.81 -15.53 -13.78
C GLU A 60 6.69 -14.01 -13.61
N TRP A 61 5.68 -13.54 -12.86
CA TRP A 61 5.46 -12.11 -12.63
C TRP A 61 5.83 -11.67 -11.22
N GLY A 62 5.61 -12.51 -10.21
CA GLY A 62 5.71 -12.10 -8.81
C GLY A 62 4.63 -11.09 -8.37
N PHE A 63 3.69 -10.77 -9.26
CA PHE A 63 2.61 -9.80 -9.03
C PHE A 63 1.38 -10.13 -9.88
N PHE A 64 0.19 -9.90 -9.34
CA PHE A 64 -1.09 -10.10 -10.01
C PHE A 64 -2.20 -9.28 -9.35
N GLN A 65 -3.27 -9.04 -10.09
CA GLN A 65 -4.50 -8.44 -9.56
C GLN A 65 -5.48 -9.53 -9.14
N LEU A 66 -6.28 -9.27 -8.11
CA LEU A 66 -7.32 -10.18 -7.64
C LEU A 66 -8.69 -9.53 -7.84
N ILE A 67 -9.63 -10.25 -8.46
CA ILE A 67 -11.04 -9.86 -8.58
C ILE A 67 -11.92 -10.85 -7.83
N ASN A 68 -13.17 -10.46 -7.56
CA ASN A 68 -14.13 -11.27 -6.81
C ASN A 68 -13.57 -11.77 -5.46
N HIS A 69 -12.72 -10.95 -4.82
CA HIS A 69 -11.95 -11.29 -3.62
C HIS A 69 -12.78 -11.34 -2.32
N GLY A 70 -14.11 -11.24 -2.40
CA GLY A 70 -15.03 -11.34 -1.27
C GLY A 70 -15.07 -10.14 -0.31
N VAL A 71 -14.20 -9.15 -0.46
CA VAL A 71 -14.26 -7.91 0.32
C VAL A 71 -15.28 -6.97 -0.30
N SER A 72 -16.27 -6.54 0.49
CA SER A 72 -17.31 -5.61 0.05
C SER A 72 -16.73 -4.32 -0.55
N CYS A 73 -17.26 -3.88 -1.68
CA CYS A 73 -16.93 -2.59 -2.27
C CYS A 73 -17.15 -1.43 -1.28
N SER A 74 -18.17 -1.51 -0.41
CA SER A 74 -18.43 -0.45 0.59
C SER A 74 -17.30 -0.30 1.61
N VAL A 75 -16.61 -1.40 1.95
CA VAL A 75 -15.45 -1.38 2.86
C VAL A 75 -14.25 -0.74 2.16
N VAL A 76 -14.00 -1.10 0.91
CA VAL A 76 -12.89 -0.54 0.11
C VAL A 76 -13.10 0.97 -0.11
N GLU A 77 -14.30 1.40 -0.49
CA GLU A 77 -14.60 2.81 -0.71
C GLU A 77 -14.55 3.62 0.59
N ARG A 78 -15.04 3.07 1.71
CA ARG A 78 -14.87 3.71 3.02
C ARG A 78 -13.39 3.86 3.37
N MET A 79 -12.58 2.81 3.19
CA MET A 79 -11.14 2.89 3.47
C MET A 79 -10.46 4.01 2.67
N LYS A 80 -10.74 4.10 1.36
CA LYS A 80 -10.22 5.18 0.51
C LYS A 80 -10.62 6.56 1.04
N HIS A 81 -11.90 6.72 1.41
CA HIS A 81 -12.43 7.97 1.93
C HIS A 81 -11.75 8.38 3.24
N GLU A 82 -11.70 7.48 4.24
CA GLU A 82 -11.09 7.77 5.55
C GLU A 82 -9.59 8.08 5.43
N ILE A 83 -8.85 7.37 4.56
CA ILE A 83 -7.44 7.69 4.27
C ILE A 83 -7.32 9.10 3.68
N GLN A 84 -8.16 9.43 2.70
CA GLN A 84 -8.13 10.74 2.06
C GLN A 84 -8.43 11.86 3.07
N GLU A 85 -9.45 11.68 3.90
CA GLU A 85 -9.79 12.63 4.97
C GLU A 85 -8.63 12.81 5.94
N PHE A 86 -7.99 11.71 6.38
CA PHE A 86 -6.82 11.79 7.24
C PHE A 86 -5.69 12.63 6.62
N PHE A 87 -5.30 12.38 5.37
CA PHE A 87 -4.20 13.12 4.74
C PHE A 87 -4.55 14.59 4.43
N ASN A 88 -5.84 14.91 4.32
CA ASN A 88 -6.37 16.27 4.19
C ASN A 88 -6.32 17.07 5.50
N LEU A 89 -6.25 16.42 6.67
CA LEU A 89 -6.13 17.09 7.96
C LEU A 89 -4.90 18.03 8.02
N PRO A 90 -4.95 19.07 8.87
CA PRO A 90 -3.78 19.89 9.19
C PRO A 90 -2.60 19.05 9.68
N LEU A 91 -1.38 19.54 9.49
CA LEU A 91 -0.17 18.82 9.90
C LEU A 91 -0.14 18.61 11.41
N GLU A 92 -0.63 19.57 12.20
CA GLU A 92 -0.70 19.47 13.66
C GLU A 92 -1.57 18.29 14.11
N GLU A 93 -2.66 18.01 13.39
CA GLU A 93 -3.54 16.88 13.68
C GLU A 93 -2.90 15.54 13.30
N LYS A 94 -2.21 15.48 12.15
CA LYS A 94 -1.49 14.29 11.71
C LYS A 94 -0.30 13.96 12.62
N ASN A 95 0.40 14.97 13.13
CA ASN A 95 1.54 14.79 14.02
C ASN A 95 1.15 14.23 15.41
N LYS A 96 -0.13 14.21 15.78
CA LYS A 96 -0.59 13.48 16.99
C LYS A 96 -0.33 11.97 16.89
N TYR A 97 -0.10 11.48 15.68
CA TYR A 97 0.19 10.10 15.32
C TYR A 97 1.61 9.92 14.78
N GLU A 98 2.52 10.88 14.98
CA GLU A 98 3.89 10.80 14.48
C GLU A 98 4.64 9.58 15.02
N GLN A 99 5.48 8.99 14.17
CA GLN A 99 6.35 7.88 14.53
C GLN A 99 7.31 8.28 15.67
N SER A 100 7.45 7.40 16.66
CA SER A 100 8.43 7.59 17.74
C SER A 100 9.81 7.05 17.31
N PRO A 101 10.93 7.61 17.81
CA PRO A 101 12.26 7.07 17.53
C PRO A 101 12.34 5.57 17.84
N GLY A 102 12.70 4.76 16.85
CA GLY A 102 12.78 3.30 16.97
C GLY A 102 11.47 2.54 16.74
N ASP A 103 10.35 3.23 16.48
CA ASP A 103 9.09 2.62 16.05
C ASP A 103 8.71 3.09 14.64
N THR A 104 8.05 2.22 13.90
CA THR A 104 7.58 2.48 12.54
C THR A 104 6.09 2.80 12.49
N ASP A 105 5.34 2.55 13.57
CA ASP A 105 3.91 2.83 13.58
C ASP A 105 3.62 4.33 13.66
N GLY A 106 2.72 4.81 12.82
CA GLY A 106 2.28 6.20 12.78
C GLY A 106 2.56 6.92 11.46
N PHE A 107 2.33 8.22 11.49
CA PHE A 107 2.57 9.16 10.40
C PHE A 107 4.07 9.52 10.33
N GLY A 108 4.67 9.43 9.15
CA GLY A 108 6.09 9.75 8.97
C GLY A 108 6.66 9.21 7.66
N GLN A 109 7.99 9.08 7.61
CA GLN A 109 8.70 8.43 6.52
C GLN A 109 9.36 7.15 7.02
N LEU A 110 9.28 6.07 6.24
CA LEU A 110 9.93 4.82 6.63
C LEU A 110 11.45 4.89 6.41
N PHE A 111 12.18 4.41 7.41
CA PHE A 111 13.61 4.10 7.33
C PHE A 111 14.52 5.27 6.94
N VAL A 112 14.30 6.48 7.49
CA VAL A 112 15.29 7.57 7.38
C VAL A 112 16.44 7.28 8.33
N VAL A 113 17.61 6.92 7.79
CA VAL A 113 18.79 6.51 8.56
C VAL A 113 19.95 7.50 8.48
N SER A 114 19.97 8.41 7.49
CA SER A 114 20.98 9.48 7.38
C SER A 114 20.47 10.68 6.57
N ASP A 115 21.16 11.82 6.69
CA ASP A 115 20.83 13.07 6.00
C ASP A 115 21.16 13.03 4.49
N GLU A 116 22.00 12.08 4.06
CA GLU A 116 22.36 11.86 2.65
C GLU A 116 21.40 10.90 1.93
N GLN A 117 20.45 10.31 2.65
CA GLN A 117 19.52 9.34 2.10
C GLN A 117 18.59 9.99 1.07
N LYS A 118 18.40 9.29 -0.06
CA LYS A 118 17.42 9.68 -1.05
C LYS A 118 16.01 9.28 -0.60
N LEU A 119 15.15 10.27 -0.41
CA LEU A 119 13.79 10.13 0.09
C LEU A 119 12.77 9.97 -1.03
N ASP A 120 11.71 9.22 -0.75
CA ASP A 120 10.55 9.15 -1.64
C ASP A 120 9.72 10.43 -1.54
N TRP A 121 9.15 10.83 -2.67
CA TRP A 121 8.16 11.91 -2.71
C TRP A 121 6.78 11.39 -2.24
N ALA A 122 6.71 10.97 -1.00
CA ALA A 122 5.53 10.40 -0.37
C ALA A 122 5.48 10.75 1.12
N ASP A 123 4.25 10.95 1.61
CA ASP A 123 3.94 10.91 3.03
C ASP A 123 3.35 9.52 3.34
N LEU A 124 3.68 8.92 4.48
CA LEU A 124 3.20 7.58 4.85
C LEU A 124 2.50 7.59 6.21
N PHE A 125 1.54 6.69 6.36
CA PHE A 125 1.03 6.23 7.64
C PHE A 125 1.17 4.71 7.71
N TYR A 126 1.97 4.20 8.65
CA TYR A 126 2.23 2.76 8.79
C TYR A 126 1.58 2.21 10.07
N LEU A 127 1.01 1.00 9.98
CA LEU A 127 0.36 0.32 11.11
C LEU A 127 0.62 -1.18 11.11
N LYS A 128 1.16 -1.70 12.21
CA LYS A 128 1.07 -3.12 12.56
C LYS A 128 -0.34 -3.47 13.03
N THR A 129 -1.12 -4.17 12.19
CA THR A 129 -2.52 -4.54 12.49
C THR A 129 -2.69 -5.94 13.09
N ALA A 130 -1.68 -6.80 13.01
CA ALA A 130 -1.71 -8.15 13.57
C ALA A 130 -0.30 -8.62 14.00
N PRO A 131 -0.19 -9.48 15.02
CA PRO A 131 -1.25 -9.92 15.94
C PRO A 131 -1.72 -8.78 16.90
N PRO A 132 -2.88 -8.90 17.57
CA PRO A 132 -3.45 -7.80 18.36
C PRO A 132 -2.55 -7.21 19.45
N HIS A 133 -1.68 -8.02 20.07
CA HIS A 133 -0.76 -7.56 21.11
C HIS A 133 0.41 -6.71 20.58
N MET A 134 0.64 -6.70 19.26
CA MET A 134 1.63 -5.84 18.60
C MET A 134 1.01 -4.52 18.09
N ARG A 135 -0.30 -4.34 18.26
CA ARG A 135 -0.98 -3.09 17.91
C ARG A 135 -0.57 -2.00 18.91
N MET A 136 0.14 -1.00 18.42
CA MET A 136 0.59 0.12 19.24
C MET A 136 -0.57 0.99 19.75
N PRO A 137 -0.34 1.83 20.79
CA PRO A 137 -1.37 2.73 21.32
C PRO A 137 -1.95 3.72 20.31
N VAL A 138 -1.33 3.88 19.13
CA VAL A 138 -1.89 4.68 18.04
C VAL A 138 -3.33 4.25 17.69
N PHE A 139 -3.66 2.95 17.82
CA PHE A 139 -5.02 2.44 17.64
C PHE A 139 -6.03 3.00 18.65
N SER A 140 -5.62 3.36 19.88
CA SER A 140 -6.53 3.98 20.86
C SER A 140 -6.78 5.46 20.57
N LYS A 141 -5.93 6.09 19.75
CA LYS A 141 -6.13 7.47 19.26
C LYS A 141 -6.97 7.52 17.99
N LEU A 142 -6.96 6.46 17.18
CA LEU A 142 -7.82 6.31 16.00
C LEU A 142 -9.24 6.01 16.48
N SER A 143 -10.09 7.04 16.51
CA SER A 143 -11.48 7.00 17.00
C SER A 143 -12.46 6.12 16.18
N CYS A 144 -11.96 5.11 15.47
CA CYS A 144 -12.72 4.28 14.54
C CYS A 144 -12.77 2.78 14.93
N PHE A 145 -12.26 2.38 16.10
CA PHE A 145 -12.22 0.98 16.53
C PHE A 145 -13.06 0.66 17.79
N THR A 146 -14.00 1.52 18.17
CA THR A 146 -15.07 1.19 19.14
C THR A 146 -16.36 0.80 18.44
#